data_AF-Q9TJU3-F1
#
_entry.id   AF-Q9TJU3-F1
#
_cell.length_a   1.000
_cell.length_b   1.000
_cell.length_c   1.000
_cell.angle_alpha   90.00
_cell.angle_beta   90.00
_cell.angle_gamma   90.00
#
_symmetry.space_group_name_H-M   'P 1'
#
loop_
_entity.id
_entity.type
_entity.pdbx_description
1 polymer ?
#
loop_
_entity_poly.entity_id
_entity_poly.type
_entity_poly.pdbx_seq_one_letter_code
_entity_poly.pdbx_strand_id
1 'polypeptide(L)'
;AVHVPLSLEAQAEARLLMFSHTNLLSPAIGDPISVPTQDMLLGLYILTVGNNQGIYGNRYHPYYSKYNIFSCKKPSFYSYDDALGAHWQKRIELDSPLWLRWGVGLRIITSVDREAPIEVQYESLGIFHEIYEHYRIGKNEVGEILSI
;
A
#
# COMPACT_ATOMS: atom_id res chain seq x y z
N ALA A 1 3.26 2.26 37.66
CA ALA A 1 3.78 3.23 38.65
C ALA A 1 4.20 4.49 37.90
N VAL A 2 4.16 5.66 38.55
CA VAL A 2 4.60 6.93 37.95
C VAL A 2 5.72 7.48 38.82
N HIS A 3 6.85 7.84 38.20
CA HIS A 3 8.03 8.37 38.88
C HIS A 3 8.35 9.76 38.34
N VAL A 4 8.80 10.65 39.22
CA VAL A 4 9.14 12.04 38.88
C VAL A 4 10.66 12.24 39.02
N PRO A 5 11.40 12.56 37.94
CA PRO A 5 12.82 12.85 38.02
C PRO A 5 13.05 14.25 38.63
N LEU A 6 13.83 14.33 39.71
CA LEU A 6 14.03 15.57 40.47
C LEU A 6 15.31 16.33 40.09
N SER A 7 16.42 15.62 39.87
CA SER A 7 17.69 16.27 39.52
C SER A 7 17.71 16.72 38.06
N LEU A 8 18.53 17.74 37.76
CA LEU A 8 18.66 18.24 36.38
C LEU A 8 19.24 17.18 35.44
N GLU A 9 20.14 16.34 35.95
CA GLU A 9 20.74 15.22 35.23
C GLU A 9 19.68 14.17 34.90
N ALA A 10 18.85 13.79 35.88
CA ALA A 10 17.78 12.82 35.66
C ALA A 10 16.70 13.35 34.71
N GLN A 11 16.41 14.66 34.75
CA GLN A 11 15.51 15.29 33.79
C GLN A 11 16.09 15.30 32.37
N ALA A 12 17.39 15.58 32.21
CA ALA A 12 18.05 15.55 30.92
C ALA A 12 18.09 14.12 30.33
N GLU A 13 18.43 13.13 31.15
CA GLU A 13 18.44 11.70 30.75
C GLU A 13 17.05 11.21 30.36
N ALA A 14 16.03 11.52 31.17
CA ALA A 14 14.66 11.14 30.86
C ALA A 14 14.18 11.73 29.53
N ARG A 15 14.62 12.96 29.22
CA ARG A 15 14.18 13.68 28.02
C ARG A 15 14.94 13.31 26.76
N LEU A 16 16.23 12.97 26.88
CA LEU A 16 17.09 12.67 25.74
C LEU A 16 17.15 11.17 25.43
N LEU A 17 17.27 10.34 26.47
CA LEU A 17 17.51 8.90 26.33
C LEU A 17 16.24 8.09 26.53
N MET A 18 15.39 8.45 27.50
CA MET A 18 14.20 7.66 27.85
C MET A 18 12.90 8.15 27.19
N PHE A 19 12.96 9.10 26.27
CA PHE A 19 11.75 9.58 25.60
C PHE A 19 11.16 8.48 24.70
N SER A 20 9.83 8.37 24.63
CA SER A 20 9.17 7.36 23.81
C SER A 20 9.46 7.48 22.31
N HIS A 21 9.58 8.69 21.76
CA HIS A 21 9.78 8.91 20.33
C HIS A 21 11.20 8.54 19.84
N THR A 22 12.19 8.46 20.74
CA THR A 22 13.55 8.01 20.40
C THR A 22 13.70 6.49 20.52
N ASN A 23 12.83 5.83 21.28
CA ASN A 23 12.88 4.39 21.57
C ASN A 23 11.85 3.59 20.75
N LEU A 24 11.87 3.73 19.42
CA LEU A 24 10.93 3.03 18.53
C LEU A 24 11.38 1.62 18.12
N LEU A 25 12.67 1.29 18.28
CA LEU A 25 13.27 0.05 17.81
C LEU A 25 13.62 -0.88 18.97
N SER A 26 13.58 -2.18 18.69
CA SER A 26 14.00 -3.22 19.62
C SER A 26 15.52 -3.17 19.80
N PRO A 27 16.05 -3.03 21.03
CA PRO A 27 17.49 -2.99 21.26
C PRO A 27 18.19 -4.32 20.93
N ALA A 28 17.44 -5.42 20.87
CA ALA A 28 17.99 -6.75 20.60
C ALA A 28 18.08 -7.07 19.10
N ILE A 29 17.07 -6.67 18.32
CA ILE A 29 16.90 -7.11 16.92
C ILE A 29 16.89 -5.93 15.93
N GLY A 30 16.53 -4.73 16.38
CA GLY A 30 16.36 -3.55 15.53
C GLY A 30 14.97 -3.41 14.91
N ASP A 31 14.07 -4.37 15.12
CA ASP A 31 12.69 -4.31 14.63
C ASP A 31 11.89 -3.20 15.33
N PRO A 32 10.91 -2.58 14.65
CA PRO A 32 10.04 -1.59 15.28
C PRO A 32 9.20 -2.22 16.40
N ILE A 33 9.23 -1.65 17.61
CA ILE A 33 8.38 -2.08 18.73
C ILE A 33 6.99 -1.43 18.65
N SER A 34 6.91 -0.19 18.16
CA SER A 34 5.66 0.59 18.11
C SER A 34 4.84 0.31 16.83
N VAL A 35 4.58 -0.95 16.52
CA VAL A 35 3.75 -1.38 15.39
C VAL A 35 2.26 -1.27 15.77
N PRO A 36 1.37 -0.78 14.89
CA PRO A 36 -0.06 -0.75 15.16
C PRO A 36 -0.61 -2.17 15.40
N THR A 37 -1.51 -2.31 16.37
CA THR A 37 -2.14 -3.58 16.74
C THR A 37 -3.67 -3.47 16.79
N GLN A 38 -4.36 -4.62 16.73
CA GLN A 38 -5.81 -4.76 16.97
C GLN A 38 -6.65 -3.77 16.13
N ASP A 39 -7.31 -2.82 16.78
CA ASP A 39 -8.25 -1.89 16.16
C ASP A 39 -7.59 -0.99 15.12
N MET A 40 -6.31 -0.63 15.32
CA MET A 40 -5.56 0.12 14.32
C MET A 40 -5.37 -0.71 13.05
N LEU A 41 -4.96 -1.98 13.18
CA LEU A 41 -4.82 -2.89 12.04
C LEU A 41 -6.16 -3.15 11.36
N LEU A 42 -7.23 -3.33 12.14
CA LEU A 42 -8.57 -3.52 11.60
C LEU A 42 -9.06 -2.30 10.81
N GLY A 43 -8.81 -1.10 11.32
CA GLY A 43 -9.13 0.15 10.62
C GLY A 43 -8.38 0.27 9.29
N LEU A 44 -7.06 0.02 9.30
CA LEU A 44 -6.26 0.00 8.07
C LEU A 44 -6.76 -1.08 7.10
N TYR A 45 -7.06 -2.28 7.59
CA TYR A 45 -7.55 -3.38 6.78
C TYR A 45 -8.87 -3.04 6.09
N ILE A 46 -9.85 -2.49 6.82
CA ILE A 46 -11.15 -2.10 6.25
C ILE A 46 -11.00 -0.96 5.22
N LEU A 47 -10.05 -0.03 5.42
CA LEU A 47 -9.83 1.06 4.47
C LEU A 47 -9.08 0.63 3.20
N THR A 48 -8.32 -0.46 3.28
CA THR A 48 -7.46 -0.94 2.17
C THR A 48 -7.96 -2.22 1.51
N VAL A 49 -9.01 -2.85 2.05
CA VAL A 49 -9.64 -4.02 1.46
C VAL A 49 -10.31 -3.60 0.14
N GLY A 50 -9.56 -3.73 -0.94
CA GLY A 50 -10.06 -3.47 -2.28
C GLY A 50 -11.06 -4.55 -2.68
N ASN A 51 -12.24 -4.15 -3.17
CA ASN A 51 -13.10 -5.08 -3.89
C ASN A 51 -12.31 -5.63 -5.10
N ASN A 52 -12.10 -6.95 -5.14
CA ASN A 52 -11.25 -7.69 -6.11
C ASN A 52 -11.59 -7.48 -7.60
N GLN A 53 -12.56 -6.63 -7.92
CA GLN A 53 -12.66 -6.02 -9.24
C GLN A 53 -11.58 -4.94 -9.37
N GLY A 54 -10.33 -5.39 -9.53
CA GLY A 54 -9.22 -4.49 -9.84
C GLY A 54 -9.54 -3.58 -11.03
N ILE A 55 -8.66 -2.62 -11.30
CA ILE A 55 -8.75 -1.78 -12.52
C ILE A 55 -8.75 -2.64 -13.80
N TYR A 56 -8.28 -3.89 -13.71
CA TYR A 56 -8.39 -4.95 -14.73
C TYR A 56 -9.61 -5.86 -14.60
N GLY A 57 -10.70 -5.39 -13.98
CA GLY A 57 -11.99 -6.08 -14.01
C GLY A 57 -12.36 -6.41 -15.45
N ASN A 58 -12.26 -7.69 -15.79
CA ASN A 58 -12.58 -8.35 -17.06
C ASN A 58 -11.46 -8.48 -18.11
N ARG A 59 -10.37 -9.20 -17.80
CA ARG A 59 -9.66 -9.97 -18.85
C ARG A 59 -9.76 -11.49 -18.72
N TYR A 60 -10.12 -12.02 -17.55
CA TYR A 60 -10.22 -13.47 -17.32
C TYR A 60 -11.42 -13.86 -16.45
N HIS A 61 -12.64 -13.44 -16.82
CA HIS A 61 -13.84 -14.09 -16.30
C HIS A 61 -14.35 -15.08 -17.37
N PRO A 62 -14.12 -16.40 -17.24
CA PRO A 62 -14.46 -17.37 -18.28
C PRO A 62 -15.94 -17.79 -18.28
N TYR A 63 -16.82 -17.09 -17.56
CA TYR A 63 -18.23 -17.45 -17.49
C TYR A 63 -19.11 -16.23 -17.75
N TYR A 64 -19.66 -16.23 -18.97
CA TYR A 64 -20.75 -15.42 -19.47
C TYR A 64 -21.74 -14.96 -18.38
N SER A 65 -21.78 -13.66 -18.12
CA SER A 65 -23.01 -13.00 -17.66
C SER A 65 -23.48 -12.04 -18.75
N LYS A 66 -24.42 -12.53 -19.54
CA LYS A 66 -25.14 -11.84 -20.62
C LYS A 66 -26.30 -11.01 -20.04
N TYR A 67 -26.03 -10.21 -19.00
CA TYR A 67 -27.00 -9.26 -18.47
C TYR A 67 -26.26 -7.98 -18.07
N ASN A 68 -26.41 -6.96 -18.91
CA ASN A 68 -26.03 -5.56 -18.71
C ASN A 68 -24.82 -5.34 -17.80
N ILE A 69 -23.63 -5.31 -18.41
CA ILE A 69 -22.52 -4.50 -17.91
C ILE A 69 -23.06 -3.06 -17.91
N PHE A 70 -23.73 -2.67 -16.82
CA PHE A 70 -23.72 -1.28 -16.43
C PHE A 70 -22.25 -0.96 -16.32
N SER A 71 -21.73 -0.29 -17.34
CA SER A 71 -20.50 0.48 -17.25
C SER A 71 -20.75 1.49 -16.14
N CYS A 72 -20.60 1.05 -14.89
CA CYS A 72 -20.60 1.90 -13.73
C CYS A 72 -19.43 2.84 -13.95
N LYS A 73 -19.73 4.02 -14.49
CA LYS A 73 -18.76 5.06 -14.74
C LYS A 73 -18.16 5.39 -13.37
N LYS A 74 -16.96 4.86 -13.10
CA LYS A 74 -16.26 5.10 -11.86
C LYS A 74 -16.12 6.62 -11.69
N PRO A 75 -16.51 7.18 -10.55
CA PRO A 75 -16.49 8.62 -10.36
C PRO A 75 -15.05 9.11 -10.42
N SER A 76 -14.84 10.20 -11.17
CA SER A 76 -13.52 10.79 -11.40
C SER A 76 -13.42 12.13 -10.67
N PHE A 77 -12.40 12.27 -9.83
CA PHE A 77 -12.13 13.44 -9.01
C PHE A 77 -10.82 14.10 -9.41
N TYR A 78 -10.80 15.43 -9.35
CA TYR A 78 -9.59 16.21 -9.62
C TYR A 78 -8.75 16.44 -8.36
N SER A 79 -9.39 16.54 -7.20
CA SER A 79 -8.75 16.77 -5.90
C SER A 79 -9.29 15.79 -4.86
N TYR A 80 -8.51 15.55 -3.81
CA TYR A 80 -8.93 14.78 -2.64
C TYR A 80 -10.17 15.41 -1.96
N ASP A 81 -10.24 16.73 -1.88
CA ASP A 81 -11.37 17.43 -1.24
C ASP A 81 -12.72 17.15 -1.93
N ASP A 82 -12.69 17.02 -3.26
CA ASP A 82 -13.89 16.73 -4.06
C ASP A 82 -14.38 15.28 -3.82
N ALA A 83 -13.44 14.33 -3.72
CA ALA A 83 -13.74 12.96 -3.35
C ALA A 83 -14.31 12.87 -1.92
N LEU A 84 -13.72 13.61 -0.97
CA LEU A 84 -14.18 13.67 0.41
C LEU A 84 -15.58 14.29 0.52
N GLY A 85 -15.84 15.37 -0.22
CA GLY A 85 -17.16 15.98 -0.31
C GLY A 85 -18.22 15.02 -0.87
N ALA A 86 -17.88 14.24 -1.90
CA ALA A 86 -18.75 13.22 -2.46
C ALA A 86 -19.07 12.10 -1.46
N HIS A 87 -18.09 11.69 -0.65
CA HIS A 87 -18.30 10.73 0.43
C HIS A 87 -19.24 11.27 1.51
N TRP A 88 -19.08 12.52 1.95
CA TRP A 88 -20.03 13.14 2.90
C TRP A 88 -21.46 13.24 2.37
N GLN A 89 -21.61 13.42 1.05
CA GLN A 89 -22.91 13.38 0.37
C GLN A 89 -23.44 11.95 0.15
N LYS A 90 -22.74 10.92 0.64
CA LYS A 90 -23.06 9.49 0.46
C LYS A 90 -23.18 9.08 -1.01
N ARG A 91 -22.46 9.76 -1.91
CA ARG A 91 -22.40 9.40 -3.34
C ARG A 91 -21.40 8.28 -3.60
N ILE A 92 -20.48 8.08 -2.67
CA ILE A 92 -19.33 7.16 -2.73
C ILE A 92 -19.21 6.50 -1.36
N GLU A 93 -18.98 5.21 -1.37
CA GLU A 93 -18.68 4.39 -0.19
C GLU A 93 -17.16 4.24 -0.05
N LEU A 94 -16.67 3.96 1.17
CA LEU A 94 -15.23 3.89 1.46
C LEU A 94 -14.50 2.82 0.63
N ASP A 95 -15.17 1.73 0.29
CA ASP A 95 -14.65 0.59 -0.47
C ASP A 95 -14.91 0.70 -1.99
N SER A 96 -15.58 1.78 -2.43
CA SER A 96 -15.95 1.95 -3.83
C SER A 96 -14.79 2.47 -4.68
N PRO A 97 -14.47 1.83 -5.82
CA PRO A 97 -13.34 2.23 -6.65
C PRO A 97 -13.62 3.56 -7.38
N LEU A 98 -12.70 4.51 -7.24
CA LEU A 98 -12.76 5.83 -7.87
C LEU A 98 -11.49 6.15 -8.67
N TRP A 99 -11.59 7.13 -9.57
CA TRP A 99 -10.44 7.72 -10.23
C TRP A 99 -10.09 9.05 -9.55
N LEU A 100 -8.86 9.22 -9.11
CA LEU A 100 -8.36 10.48 -8.56
C LEU A 100 -7.21 10.99 -9.43
N ARG A 101 -7.26 12.26 -9.83
CA ARG A 101 -6.15 12.89 -10.53
C ARG A 101 -4.96 13.01 -9.59
N TRP A 102 -3.86 12.41 -9.99
CA TRP A 102 -2.64 12.40 -9.22
C TRP A 102 -1.81 13.68 -9.40
N GLY A 103 -1.34 14.26 -8.30
CA GLY A 103 -0.36 15.33 -8.29
C GLY A 103 1.07 14.78 -8.27
N VAL A 104 1.96 15.37 -9.07
CA VAL A 104 3.39 15.04 -9.08
C VAL A 104 4.01 15.49 -7.75
N GLY A 105 4.23 14.56 -6.81
CA GLY A 105 4.93 14.85 -5.54
C GLY A 105 4.42 14.12 -4.30
N LEU A 106 3.25 13.51 -4.36
CA LEU A 106 2.78 12.62 -3.29
C LEU A 106 3.47 11.24 -3.47
N ARG A 107 3.74 10.50 -2.40
CA ARG A 107 4.14 9.08 -2.46
C ARG A 107 2.93 8.24 -2.11
N ILE A 108 2.58 7.27 -2.95
CA ILE A 108 1.55 6.29 -2.63
C ILE A 108 2.25 5.11 -1.97
N ILE A 109 1.68 4.63 -0.87
CA ILE A 109 2.02 3.31 -0.30
C ILE A 109 0.85 2.43 -0.71
N THR A 110 0.93 1.76 -1.87
CA THR A 110 -0.08 0.75 -2.22
C THR A 110 0.39 -0.63 -1.79
N SER A 111 -0.55 -1.50 -1.44
CA SER A 111 -0.27 -2.94 -1.27
C SER A 111 0.26 -3.61 -2.55
N VAL A 112 0.14 -2.91 -3.69
CA VAL A 112 0.60 -3.32 -5.02
C VAL A 112 1.64 -2.30 -5.52
N ASP A 113 2.54 -1.84 -4.66
CA ASP A 113 3.81 -1.32 -5.12
C ASP A 113 4.56 -2.53 -5.70
N ARG A 114 4.27 -2.87 -6.97
CA ARG A 114 5.14 -3.72 -7.77
C ARG A 114 6.45 -2.95 -7.85
N GLU A 115 7.37 -3.28 -6.96
CA GLU A 115 8.74 -2.79 -6.98
C GLU A 115 9.21 -2.81 -8.45
N ALA A 116 9.81 -1.72 -8.93
CA ALA A 116 10.48 -1.81 -10.22
C ALA A 116 11.58 -2.87 -10.08
N PRO A 117 11.74 -3.80 -11.05
CA PRO A 117 12.77 -4.82 -10.94
C PRO A 117 14.12 -4.12 -10.77
N ILE A 118 14.88 -4.58 -9.77
CA ILE A 118 16.22 -4.05 -9.46
C ILE A 118 17.12 -4.21 -10.69
N GLU A 119 16.95 -5.34 -11.39
CA GLU A 119 17.67 -5.67 -12.60
C GLU A 119 16.78 -6.41 -13.58
N VAL A 120 16.92 -6.08 -14.88
CA VAL A 120 16.31 -6.81 -15.98
C VAL A 120 17.41 -7.39 -16.85
N GLN A 121 17.50 -8.72 -16.88
CA GLN A 121 18.48 -9.45 -17.69
C GLN A 121 17.83 -9.98 -18.96
N TYR A 122 18.42 -9.70 -20.11
CA TYR A 122 17.97 -10.19 -21.41
C TYR A 122 18.85 -11.35 -21.87
N GLU A 123 18.23 -12.49 -22.18
CA GLU A 123 18.91 -13.61 -22.82
C GLU A 123 18.83 -13.49 -24.34
N SER A 124 19.80 -14.09 -25.03
CA SER A 124 19.88 -14.06 -26.51
C SER A 124 18.71 -14.72 -27.23
N LEU A 125 17.91 -15.53 -26.52
CA LEU A 125 16.70 -16.20 -27.01
C LEU A 125 15.42 -15.37 -26.80
N GLY A 126 15.55 -14.11 -26.35
CA GLY A 126 14.42 -13.20 -26.13
C GLY A 126 13.65 -13.41 -24.83
N ILE A 127 14.09 -14.37 -24.01
CA ILE A 127 13.64 -14.52 -22.63
C ILE A 127 14.29 -13.42 -21.80
N PHE A 128 13.53 -12.77 -20.93
CA PHE A 128 14.08 -11.83 -19.97
C PHE A 128 13.65 -12.15 -18.55
N HIS A 129 14.54 -11.84 -17.62
CA HIS A 129 14.36 -12.09 -16.20
C HIS A 129 14.28 -10.78 -15.44
N GLU A 130 13.18 -10.60 -14.73
CA GLU A 130 12.98 -9.48 -13.81
C GLU A 130 13.39 -9.96 -12.41
N ILE A 131 14.42 -9.35 -11.84
CA ILE A 131 14.94 -9.68 -10.50
C ILE A 131 14.43 -8.63 -9.52
N TYR A 132 13.75 -9.11 -8.48
CA TYR A 132 13.22 -8.32 -7.38
C TYR A 132 14.05 -8.60 -6.12
N GLU A 133 13.83 -7.83 -5.05
CA GLU A 133 14.58 -7.98 -3.80
C GLU A 133 14.46 -9.40 -3.21
N HIS A 134 13.33 -10.07 -3.44
CA HIS A 134 13.00 -11.34 -2.79
C HIS A 134 12.62 -12.50 -3.74
N TYR A 135 12.50 -12.26 -5.06
CA TYR A 135 12.08 -13.28 -6.03
C TYR A 135 12.52 -12.92 -7.47
N ARG A 136 12.44 -13.88 -8.41
CA ARG A 136 12.82 -13.70 -9.82
C ARG A 136 11.70 -14.22 -10.72
N ILE A 137 11.28 -13.43 -11.71
CA ILE A 137 10.27 -13.84 -12.69
C ILE A 137 10.93 -13.99 -14.07
N GLY A 138 10.72 -15.13 -14.73
CA GLY A 138 11.12 -15.36 -16.11
C GLY A 138 9.97 -15.11 -17.08
N LYS A 139 10.19 -14.30 -18.12
CA LYS A 139 9.18 -13.97 -19.15
C LYS A 139 9.71 -14.19 -20.55
N ASN A 140 8.82 -14.60 -21.47
CA ASN A 140 9.10 -14.67 -22.90
C ASN A 140 9.08 -13.30 -23.58
N GLU A 141 9.48 -13.23 -24.86
CA GLU A 141 9.39 -12.04 -25.72
C GLU A 141 7.98 -11.40 -25.76
N VAL A 142 6.93 -12.22 -25.56
CA VAL A 142 5.52 -11.81 -25.55
C VAL A 142 5.06 -11.34 -24.15
N GLY A 143 5.90 -11.51 -23.11
CA GLY A 143 5.61 -11.13 -21.73
C GLY A 143 4.85 -12.20 -20.92
N GLU A 144 4.73 -13.42 -21.45
CA GLU A 144 4.14 -14.57 -20.73
C GLU A 144 5.12 -15.12 -19.68
N ILE A 145 4.61 -15.43 -18.48
CA ILE A 145 5.41 -15.92 -17.35
C ILE A 145 5.74 -17.40 -17.57
N LEU A 146 7.04 -17.71 -17.66
CA LEU A 146 7.54 -19.07 -17.75
C LEU A 146 7.84 -19.69 -16.38
N SER A 147 8.29 -18.87 -15.43
CA SER A 147 8.67 -19.32 -14.10
C SER A 147 8.60 -18.19 -13.06
N ILE A 148 8.21 -18.53 -11.84
CA ILE A 148 8.26 -17.69 -10.63
C ILE A 148 9.28 -18.32 -9.68
#